data_AF-A0A6I5X5Z5-F1
#
_entry.id   AF-A0A6I5X5Z5-F1
#
_cell.length_a   1.000
_cell.length_b   1.000
_cell.length_c   1.000
_cell.angle_alpha   90.00
_cell.angle_beta   90.00
_cell.angle_gamma   90.00
#
_symmetry.space_group_name_H-M   'P 1'
#
loop_
_entity.id
_entity.type
_entity.pdbx_description
1 polymer ?
#
loop_
_entity_poly.entity_id
_entity_poly.type
_entity_poly.pdbx_seq_one_letter_code
_entity_poly.pdbx_strand_id
1 'polypeptide(L)'
;MPFFDHVGPEPDDYDTSPKQDVRLTQLGSASTKTSFTCGDAFGWANRTPGVPDLDSRVALDTSTDLASIPPFLWGLIASYGRHTMPAILHDVRCDASKAAAGNGGRARTAYLRRHADHQFRHTLKAHADQGVVTRYIMWCAVRLFGFRPLGVAVLAGIIVSMLHQSSNVFVSVSDLLNKVTIWPWLSWLDWVPQGIAWGLAQLATALRPNQPYTGIMIAVATISLVALVYRSFERPAAGGPVRFSLPALLSLVGAGVVGVLTAPPVLPLVVVTMVTRFVLWLLDFVMHWLDLAWTKVLRLIDGATPSNVTVPEGAMLPAAVPPFPGFFPTP
;
A
#
# COMPACT_ATOMS: atom_id res chain seq x y z
N MET A 1 -5.76 -16.27 -12.76
CA MET A 1 -6.41 -15.69 -13.96
C MET A 1 -5.42 -14.75 -14.64
N PRO A 2 -5.22 -14.83 -15.96
CA PRO A 2 -4.42 -13.83 -16.68
C PRO A 2 -5.15 -12.48 -16.66
N PHE A 3 -4.44 -11.42 -16.30
CA PHE A 3 -4.93 -10.04 -16.33
C PHE A 3 -4.57 -9.43 -17.68
N PHE A 4 -5.54 -8.87 -18.39
CA PHE A 4 -5.35 -8.18 -19.66
C PHE A 4 -5.88 -6.75 -19.50
N ASP A 5 -5.02 -5.76 -19.71
CA ASP A 5 -5.43 -4.35 -19.89
C ASP A 5 -5.55 -4.14 -21.42
N HIS A 6 -6.57 -3.44 -21.91
CA HIS A 6 -6.87 -3.36 -23.35
C HIS A 6 -6.97 -1.93 -23.84
N VAL A 7 -6.15 -1.56 -24.84
CA VAL A 7 -6.39 -0.51 -25.85
C VAL A 7 -5.70 -0.99 -27.16
N GLY A 8 -6.42 -1.17 -28.28
CA GLY A 8 -5.91 -1.88 -29.49
C GLY A 8 -5.19 -1.03 -30.55
N PRO A 9 -4.90 -1.53 -31.79
CA PRO A 9 -4.84 -2.94 -32.27
C PRO A 9 -3.56 -3.35 -33.07
N GLU A 10 -3.27 -4.67 -33.02
CA GLU A 10 -2.80 -5.64 -34.08
C GLU A 10 -1.41 -5.61 -34.79
N PRO A 11 -0.96 -6.73 -35.43
CA PRO A 11 0.33 -7.37 -35.11
C PRO A 11 1.27 -7.54 -36.32
N ASP A 12 2.41 -8.19 -36.06
CA ASP A 12 3.47 -8.65 -36.97
C ASP A 12 4.57 -7.64 -37.29
N ASP A 13 5.46 -7.42 -36.32
CA ASP A 13 6.90 -7.34 -36.59
C ASP A 13 7.68 -7.43 -35.28
N TYR A 14 8.99 -7.76 -35.34
CA TYR A 14 9.93 -7.49 -34.26
C TYR A 14 10.19 -5.97 -34.10
N ASP A 15 9.12 -5.18 -34.22
CA ASP A 15 9.14 -3.75 -34.14
C ASP A 15 9.19 -3.36 -32.66
N THR A 16 10.21 -2.60 -32.34
CA THR A 16 10.48 -1.97 -31.04
C THR A 16 9.44 -0.90 -30.67
N SER A 17 8.24 -1.02 -31.20
CA SER A 17 7.06 -0.27 -30.83
C SER A 17 6.69 -0.63 -29.39
N PRO A 18 6.35 0.37 -28.55
CA PRO A 18 6.01 0.12 -27.16
C PRO A 18 4.82 -0.82 -27.09
N LYS A 19 5.07 -2.09 -26.72
CA LYS A 19 4.02 -3.06 -26.40
C LYS A 19 3.16 -2.46 -25.31
N GLN A 20 1.88 -2.27 -25.63
CA GLN A 20 0.90 -1.68 -24.72
C GLN A 20 0.46 -2.70 -23.65
N ASP A 21 0.53 -3.99 -24.00
CA ASP A 21 0.10 -5.09 -23.15
C ASP A 21 1.30 -5.99 -22.79
N VAL A 22 1.44 -6.31 -21.51
CA VAL A 22 2.42 -7.28 -21.00
C VAL A 22 1.64 -8.35 -20.25
N ARG A 23 1.72 -9.61 -20.70
CA ARG A 23 1.10 -10.74 -20.02
C ARG A 23 1.90 -11.09 -18.78
N LEU A 24 1.20 -11.16 -17.65
CA LEU A 24 1.79 -11.56 -16.37
C LEU A 24 1.08 -12.80 -15.83
N THR A 25 1.88 -13.79 -15.45
CA THR A 25 1.38 -14.99 -14.76
C THR A 25 1.81 -14.94 -13.31
N GLN A 26 0.86 -14.93 -12.39
CA GLN A 26 1.17 -14.98 -10.95
C GLN A 26 1.75 -16.35 -10.61
N LEU A 27 2.96 -16.36 -10.04
CA LEU A 27 3.56 -17.56 -9.47
C LEU A 27 2.77 -17.96 -8.21
N GLY A 28 2.56 -19.27 -8.01
CA GLY A 28 1.73 -19.80 -6.92
C GLY A 28 2.09 -19.23 -5.55
N SER A 29 1.08 -19.07 -4.68
CA SER A 29 1.14 -18.35 -3.39
C SER A 29 1.93 -19.06 -2.28
N ALA A 30 2.90 -19.91 -2.60
CA ALA A 30 3.72 -20.61 -1.60
C ALA A 30 4.64 -19.66 -0.81
N SER A 31 4.80 -18.41 -1.28
CA SER A 31 5.61 -17.35 -0.66
C SER A 31 4.71 -16.25 -0.11
N THR A 32 5.13 -15.62 0.99
CA THR A 32 4.51 -14.38 1.52
C THR A 32 4.64 -13.18 0.56
N LYS A 33 5.44 -13.33 -0.51
CA LYS A 33 5.59 -12.35 -1.58
C LYS A 33 4.88 -12.81 -2.84
N THR A 34 3.95 -11.98 -3.31
CA THR A 34 3.37 -12.10 -4.64
C THR A 34 4.47 -11.89 -5.69
N SER A 35 4.68 -12.87 -6.57
CA SER A 35 5.66 -12.79 -7.67
C SER A 35 4.98 -13.14 -8.98
N PHE A 36 5.47 -12.58 -10.08
CA PHE A 36 4.90 -12.74 -11.42
C PHE A 36 5.99 -13.12 -12.40
N THR A 37 5.64 -13.91 -13.41
CA THR A 37 6.49 -14.14 -14.59
C THR A 37 5.95 -13.38 -15.80
N CYS A 38 6.86 -12.76 -16.55
CA CYS A 38 6.54 -12.07 -17.79
C CYS A 38 6.34 -13.07 -18.92
N GLY A 39 5.13 -13.13 -19.48
CA GLY A 39 4.78 -13.95 -20.63
C GLY A 39 5.19 -13.35 -21.97
N ASP A 40 5.76 -12.15 -21.98
CA ASP A 40 6.21 -11.44 -23.18
C ASP A 40 7.62 -10.89 -23.03
N ALA A 41 8.41 -10.95 -24.10
CA ALA A 41 9.65 -10.18 -24.21
C ALA A 41 9.37 -8.75 -24.68
N PHE A 42 9.99 -7.77 -24.03
CA PHE A 42 9.90 -6.35 -24.40
C PHE A 42 11.17 -5.59 -23.99
N GLY A 43 11.31 -4.33 -24.40
CA GLY A 43 12.48 -3.55 -24.01
C GLY A 43 12.34 -2.05 -24.22
N TRP A 44 13.34 -1.31 -23.74
CA TRP A 44 13.40 0.15 -23.86
C TRP A 44 14.54 0.61 -24.76
N ALA A 45 14.23 1.49 -25.71
CA ALA A 45 15.21 2.23 -26.47
C ALA A 45 15.14 3.73 -26.14
N ASN A 46 16.30 4.38 -25.97
CA ASN A 46 16.37 5.82 -25.69
C ASN A 46 16.10 6.70 -26.93
N ARG A 47 16.07 6.11 -28.14
CA ARG A 47 15.77 6.79 -29.40
C ARG A 47 14.88 5.90 -30.24
N THR A 48 13.88 6.49 -30.87
CA THR A 48 13.05 5.85 -31.90
C THR A 48 13.51 6.37 -33.27
N PRO A 49 13.74 5.50 -34.28
CA PRO A 49 13.80 4.04 -34.22
C PRO A 49 15.16 3.56 -33.68
N GLY A 50 15.17 2.69 -32.67
CA GLY A 50 16.41 2.20 -32.06
C GLY A 50 16.20 0.87 -31.38
N VAL A 51 17.16 -0.04 -31.54
CA VAL A 51 17.15 -1.35 -30.89
C VAL A 51 17.43 -1.17 -29.39
N PRO A 52 16.59 -1.69 -28.48
CA PRO A 52 16.85 -1.68 -27.04
C PRO A 52 18.22 -2.30 -26.72
N ASP A 53 18.99 -1.63 -25.87
CA ASP A 53 20.22 -2.20 -25.30
C ASP A 53 19.91 -3.54 -24.61
N LEU A 54 20.86 -4.48 -24.56
CA LEU A 54 20.66 -5.78 -23.92
C LEU A 54 20.19 -5.64 -22.46
N ASP A 55 20.77 -4.70 -21.72
CA ASP A 55 20.41 -4.37 -20.33
C ASP A 55 19.07 -3.63 -20.22
N SER A 56 18.40 -3.39 -21.34
CA SER A 56 17.12 -2.73 -21.46
C SER A 56 16.03 -3.66 -21.99
N ARG A 57 16.31 -4.96 -22.06
CA ARG A 57 15.36 -5.99 -22.50
C ARG A 57 14.90 -6.81 -21.30
N VAL A 58 13.62 -7.11 -21.29
CA VAL A 58 12.98 -8.06 -20.40
C VAL A 58 12.79 -9.34 -21.21
N ALA A 59 13.39 -10.43 -20.74
CA ALA A 59 13.28 -11.73 -21.39
C ALA A 59 11.93 -12.38 -21.05
N LEU A 60 11.52 -13.35 -21.89
CA LEU A 60 10.43 -14.25 -21.54
C LEU A 60 10.72 -14.94 -20.20
N ASP A 61 9.68 -15.17 -19.40
CA ASP A 61 9.73 -15.83 -18.09
C ASP A 61 10.53 -15.08 -17.02
N THR A 62 10.83 -13.79 -17.25
CA THR A 62 11.45 -12.95 -16.22
C THR A 62 10.54 -12.86 -15.01
N SER A 63 11.05 -13.26 -13.84
CA SER A 63 10.37 -13.13 -12.56
C SER A 63 10.51 -11.70 -12.02
N THR A 64 9.42 -11.13 -11.51
CA THR A 64 9.34 -9.78 -10.96
C THR A 64 8.35 -9.77 -9.78
N ASP A 65 8.68 -9.01 -8.73
CA ASP A 65 7.75 -8.72 -7.63
C ASP A 65 6.90 -7.46 -7.89
N LEU A 66 7.01 -6.93 -9.12
CA LEU A 66 6.38 -5.70 -9.59
C LEU A 66 6.74 -4.50 -8.70
N ALA A 67 6.02 -3.39 -8.87
CA ALA A 67 6.06 -2.33 -7.88
C ALA A 67 5.42 -2.88 -6.59
N SER A 68 6.22 -3.37 -5.65
CA SER A 68 5.79 -3.85 -4.33
C SER A 68 5.26 -2.68 -3.48
N ILE A 69 4.09 -2.17 -3.86
CA ILE A 69 3.38 -1.06 -3.23
C ILE A 69 2.63 -1.62 -2.01
N PRO A 70 2.90 -1.11 -0.79
CA PRO A 70 2.15 -1.50 0.39
C PRO A 70 0.62 -1.28 0.22
N PRO A 71 -0.24 -2.19 0.73
CA PRO A 71 -1.70 -2.11 0.53
C PRO A 71 -2.34 -0.77 0.94
N PHE A 72 -1.83 -0.12 1.99
CA PHE A 72 -2.35 1.17 2.43
C PHE A 72 -2.13 2.31 1.41
N LEU A 73 -1.25 2.13 0.43
CA LEU A 73 -1.04 3.06 -0.68
C LEU A 73 -1.85 2.72 -1.93
N TRP A 74 -2.59 1.61 -1.97
CA TRP A 74 -3.36 1.21 -3.15
C TRP A 74 -4.48 2.19 -3.52
N GLY A 75 -4.97 2.98 -2.56
CA GLY A 75 -5.91 4.08 -2.81
C GLY A 75 -5.29 5.28 -3.52
N LEU A 76 -3.96 5.44 -3.47
CA LEU A 76 -3.23 6.54 -4.11
C LEU A 76 -2.57 6.09 -5.43
N ILE A 77 -2.03 4.89 -5.44
CA ILE A 77 -1.33 4.30 -6.58
C ILE A 77 -1.86 2.87 -6.72
N ALA A 78 -2.55 2.58 -7.83
CA ALA A 78 -3.01 1.23 -8.12
C ALA A 78 -1.84 0.23 -8.01
N SER A 79 -2.10 -1.00 -7.54
CA SER A 79 -1.07 -2.04 -7.45
C SER A 79 -0.52 -2.43 -8.83
N TYR A 80 -1.35 -2.32 -9.87
CA TYR A 80 -1.03 -2.64 -11.26
C TYR A 80 -1.58 -1.57 -12.20
N GLY A 81 -1.08 -1.54 -13.43
CA GLY A 81 -1.59 -0.70 -14.52
C GLY A 81 -0.47 -0.13 -15.37
N ARG A 82 -0.64 1.09 -15.86
CA ARG A 82 0.31 1.74 -16.79
C ARG A 82 1.75 1.85 -16.28
N HIS A 83 1.97 1.82 -14.97
CA HIS A 83 3.29 1.89 -14.34
C HIS A 83 3.98 0.52 -14.16
N THR A 84 3.26 -0.57 -14.43
CA THR A 84 3.76 -1.95 -14.28
C THR A 84 4.93 -2.21 -15.22
N MET A 85 4.84 -1.86 -16.51
CA MET A 85 5.94 -2.05 -17.46
C MET A 85 7.22 -1.30 -17.04
N PRO A 86 7.18 0.01 -16.68
CA PRO A 86 8.33 0.68 -16.09
C PRO A 86 8.92 -0.02 -14.86
N ALA A 87 8.08 -0.57 -13.98
CA ALA A 87 8.54 -1.26 -12.76
C ALA A 87 9.31 -2.54 -13.09
N ILE A 88 8.78 -3.38 -13.99
CA ILE A 88 9.47 -4.61 -14.44
C ILE A 88 10.83 -4.28 -15.07
N LEU A 89 10.88 -3.25 -15.92
CA LEU A 89 12.12 -2.81 -16.53
C LEU A 89 13.14 -2.29 -15.48
N HIS A 90 12.65 -1.65 -14.41
CA HIS A 90 13.49 -1.21 -13.30
C HIS A 90 14.06 -2.40 -12.53
N ASP A 91 13.24 -3.41 -12.23
CA ASP A 91 13.65 -4.63 -11.51
C ASP A 91 14.77 -5.37 -12.25
N VAL A 92 14.58 -5.64 -13.54
CA VAL A 92 15.58 -6.33 -14.39
C VAL A 92 16.93 -5.60 -14.37
N ARG A 93 16.91 -4.27 -14.46
CA ARG A 93 18.14 -3.48 -14.37
C ARG A 93 18.73 -3.45 -12.98
N CYS A 94 17.89 -3.43 -11.95
CA CYS A 94 18.36 -3.56 -10.59
C CYS A 94 19.08 -4.90 -10.39
N ASP A 95 18.57 -5.99 -10.96
CA ASP A 95 19.22 -7.30 -10.90
C ASP A 95 20.49 -7.37 -11.74
N ALA A 96 20.49 -6.83 -12.95
CA ALA A 96 21.71 -6.66 -13.75
C ALA A 96 22.78 -5.85 -13.00
N SER A 97 22.38 -4.80 -12.27
CA SER A 97 23.30 -3.99 -11.46
C SER A 97 23.90 -4.76 -10.29
N LYS A 98 23.11 -5.66 -9.67
CA LYS A 98 23.57 -6.55 -8.59
C LYS A 98 24.53 -7.60 -9.16
N ALA A 99 24.22 -8.19 -10.32
CA ALA A 99 25.10 -9.15 -10.99
C ALA A 99 26.45 -8.51 -11.38
N ALA A 100 26.43 -7.27 -11.90
CA ALA A 100 27.64 -6.52 -12.23
C ALA A 100 28.49 -6.15 -10.99
N ALA A 101 27.92 -6.18 -9.78
CA ALA A 101 28.65 -5.90 -8.53
C ALA A 101 29.79 -6.88 -8.29
N GLY A 102 29.62 -8.15 -8.71
CA GLY A 102 30.67 -9.17 -8.60
C GLY A 102 31.92 -8.86 -9.42
N ASN A 103 31.78 -8.08 -10.50
CA ASN A 103 32.84 -7.87 -11.50
C ASN A 103 33.38 -6.43 -11.57
N GLY A 104 32.67 -5.43 -11.04
CA GLY A 104 33.01 -4.01 -11.25
C GLY A 104 33.01 -3.12 -9.99
N GLY A 105 32.86 -3.71 -8.81
CA GLY A 105 32.92 -3.00 -7.54
C GLY A 105 31.71 -2.10 -7.24
N ARG A 106 31.67 -1.59 -6.00
CA ARG A 106 30.51 -0.85 -5.43
C ARG A 106 30.12 0.40 -6.23
N ALA A 107 31.10 1.07 -6.86
CA ALA A 107 30.88 2.29 -7.64
C ALA A 107 30.09 2.00 -8.93
N ARG A 108 30.42 0.94 -9.66
CA ARG A 108 29.72 0.55 -10.91
C ARG A 108 28.28 0.13 -10.63
N THR A 109 28.05 -0.67 -9.58
CA THR A 109 26.70 -1.05 -9.15
C THR A 109 25.86 0.17 -8.81
N ALA A 110 26.43 1.12 -8.07
CA ALA A 110 25.74 2.35 -7.72
C ALA A 110 25.43 3.22 -8.95
N TYR A 111 26.31 3.24 -9.96
CA TYR A 111 26.08 3.90 -11.23
C TYR A 111 24.93 3.25 -12.01
N LEU A 112 24.98 1.93 -12.23
CA LEU A 112 23.96 1.18 -12.97
C LEU A 112 22.58 1.30 -12.32
N ARG A 113 22.52 1.23 -10.98
CA ARG A 113 21.29 1.45 -10.24
C ARG A 113 20.69 2.85 -10.45
N ARG A 114 21.52 3.90 -10.46
CA ARG A 114 21.03 5.26 -10.72
C ARG A 114 20.53 5.43 -12.15
N HIS A 115 21.19 4.78 -13.10
CA HIS A 115 20.75 4.76 -14.48
C HIS A 115 19.36 4.10 -14.58
N ALA A 116 19.16 2.96 -13.91
CA ALA A 116 17.87 2.30 -13.79
C ALA A 116 16.80 3.23 -13.18
N ASP A 117 17.09 3.89 -12.05
CA ASP A 117 16.15 4.83 -11.41
C ASP A 117 15.78 6.01 -12.33
N HIS A 118 16.76 6.57 -13.05
CA HIS A 118 16.52 7.69 -13.97
C HIS A 118 15.63 7.25 -15.14
N GLN A 119 15.92 6.08 -15.68
CA GLN A 119 15.17 5.50 -16.77
C GLN A 119 13.75 5.10 -16.35
N PHE A 120 13.56 4.61 -15.12
CA PHE A 120 12.24 4.39 -14.54
C PHE A 120 11.40 5.67 -14.53
N ARG A 121 11.98 6.79 -14.07
CA ARG A 121 11.27 8.09 -14.13
C ARG A 121 10.96 8.53 -15.56
N HIS A 122 11.87 8.32 -16.50
CA HIS A 122 11.65 8.67 -17.90
C HIS A 122 10.53 7.83 -18.52
N THR A 123 10.55 6.51 -18.30
CA THR A 123 9.53 5.58 -18.80
C THR A 123 8.16 5.82 -18.16
N LEU A 124 8.10 6.19 -16.88
CA LEU A 124 6.85 6.66 -16.25
C LEU A 124 6.28 7.92 -16.91
N LYS A 125 7.13 8.83 -17.41
CA LYS A 125 6.68 10.03 -18.14
C LYS A 125 6.22 9.68 -19.55
N ALA A 126 7.01 8.89 -20.28
CA ALA A 126 6.80 8.67 -21.70
C ALA A 126 5.72 7.62 -22.00
N HIS A 127 5.56 6.60 -21.16
CA HIS A 127 4.68 5.45 -21.47
C HIS A 127 3.53 5.29 -20.50
N ALA A 128 3.77 5.54 -19.21
CA ALA A 128 2.74 5.31 -18.23
C ALA A 128 1.71 6.45 -18.15
N ASP A 129 1.96 7.57 -18.85
CA ASP A 129 1.21 8.83 -18.81
C ASP A 129 0.86 9.25 -17.38
N GLN A 130 1.80 9.02 -16.45
CA GLN A 130 1.59 9.29 -15.05
C GLN A 130 1.69 10.79 -14.80
N GLY A 131 0.74 11.30 -14.01
CA GLY A 131 0.76 12.66 -13.50
C GLY A 131 2.11 13.00 -12.87
N VAL A 132 2.51 14.27 -12.97
CA VAL A 132 3.84 14.73 -12.53
C VAL A 132 4.12 14.28 -11.10
N VAL A 133 3.17 14.50 -10.19
CA VAL A 133 3.30 14.16 -8.76
C VAL A 133 3.55 12.66 -8.54
N THR A 134 2.67 11.79 -9.05
CA THR A 134 2.78 10.32 -8.90
C THR A 134 4.14 9.81 -9.40
N ARG A 135 4.58 10.29 -10.57
CA ARG A 135 5.88 9.93 -11.13
C ARG A 135 7.04 10.30 -10.21
N TYR A 136 7.01 11.49 -9.60
CA TYR A 136 8.05 11.90 -8.64
C TYR A 136 7.99 11.07 -7.36
N ILE A 137 6.80 10.79 -6.82
CA ILE A 137 6.62 9.96 -5.63
C ILE A 137 7.20 8.57 -5.86
N MET A 138 6.82 7.90 -6.97
CA MET A 138 7.33 6.58 -7.31
C MET A 138 8.86 6.59 -7.45
N TRP A 139 9.41 7.56 -8.21
CA TRP A 139 10.86 7.69 -8.37
C TRP A 139 11.61 7.96 -7.06
N CYS A 140 11.05 8.80 -6.18
CA CYS A 140 11.57 9.05 -4.85
C CYS A 140 11.56 7.78 -4.00
N ALA A 141 10.49 6.98 -4.06
CA ALA A 141 10.36 5.73 -3.33
C ALA A 141 11.46 4.74 -3.72
N VAL A 142 11.67 4.46 -5.01
CA VAL A 142 12.73 3.52 -5.44
C VAL A 142 14.13 3.98 -5.04
N ARG A 143 14.39 5.29 -5.05
CA ARG A 143 15.67 5.84 -4.58
C ARG A 143 15.85 5.73 -3.08
N LEU A 144 14.80 6.00 -2.32
CA LEU A 144 14.81 5.95 -0.86
C LEU A 144 15.00 4.51 -0.37
N PHE A 145 14.15 3.59 -0.84
CA PHE A 145 14.20 2.18 -0.45
C PHE A 145 15.36 1.42 -1.10
N GLY A 146 15.94 1.96 -2.16
CA GLY A 146 17.17 1.42 -2.72
C GLY A 146 18.39 1.53 -1.80
N PHE A 147 18.29 2.31 -0.73
CA PHE A 147 19.27 2.30 0.35
C PHE A 147 18.57 2.02 1.68
N ARG A 148 18.53 0.73 2.01
CA ARG A 148 17.87 0.18 3.20
C ARG A 148 18.01 1.04 4.46
N PRO A 149 19.19 1.49 4.92
CA PRO A 149 19.28 2.24 6.17
C PRO A 149 18.56 3.60 6.11
N LEU A 150 18.58 4.30 4.97
CA LEU A 150 17.84 5.56 4.83
C LEU A 150 16.33 5.31 4.71
N GLY A 151 15.92 4.29 3.95
CA GLY A 151 14.51 3.88 3.88
C GLY A 151 13.95 3.51 5.26
N VAL A 152 14.71 2.73 6.04
CA VAL A 152 14.37 2.38 7.43
C VAL A 152 14.32 3.62 8.32
N ALA A 153 15.29 4.53 8.23
CA ALA A 153 15.30 5.75 9.04
C ALA A 153 14.11 6.66 8.74
N VAL A 154 13.77 6.86 7.46
CA VAL A 154 12.60 7.66 7.07
C VAL A 154 11.30 6.98 7.49
N LEU A 155 11.16 5.67 7.27
CA LEU A 155 9.98 4.92 7.69
C LEU A 155 9.80 4.96 9.21
N ALA A 156 10.88 4.77 9.98
CA ALA A 156 10.87 4.91 11.43
C ALA A 156 10.43 6.33 11.83
N GLY A 157 10.98 7.37 11.19
CA GLY A 157 10.54 8.75 11.43
C GLY A 157 9.06 8.99 11.15
N ILE A 158 8.53 8.42 10.06
CA ILE A 158 7.09 8.50 9.74
C ILE A 158 6.25 7.81 10.81
N ILE A 159 6.59 6.56 11.17
CA ILE A 159 5.86 5.79 12.20
C ILE A 159 5.86 6.55 13.52
N VAL A 160 7.03 7.00 13.95
CA VAL A 160 7.24 7.72 15.20
C VAL A 160 6.41 9.02 15.16
N SER A 161 6.48 9.81 14.08
CA SER A 161 5.64 11.00 13.87
C SER A 161 4.14 10.71 13.94
N MET A 162 3.68 9.63 13.30
CA MET A 162 2.28 9.20 13.34
C MET A 162 1.85 8.88 14.78
N LEU A 163 2.66 8.15 15.56
CA LEU A 163 2.36 7.82 16.96
C LEU A 163 2.22 9.08 17.82
N HIS A 164 3.12 10.06 17.64
CA HIS A 164 3.02 11.33 18.36
C HIS A 164 1.77 12.12 17.98
N GLN A 165 1.47 12.25 16.68
CA GLN A 165 0.25 12.93 16.25
C GLN A 165 -1.02 12.23 16.75
N SER A 166 -1.00 10.89 16.78
CA SER A 166 -2.08 10.08 17.36
C SER A 166 -2.30 10.44 18.83
N SER A 167 -1.22 10.58 19.61
CA SER A 167 -1.33 10.98 21.03
C SER A 167 -2.00 12.34 21.22
N ASN A 168 -1.69 13.33 20.36
CA ASN A 168 -2.29 14.67 20.43
C ASN A 168 -3.78 14.64 20.07
N VAL A 169 -4.15 13.85 19.06
CA VAL A 169 -5.54 13.62 18.66
C VAL A 169 -6.32 12.95 19.79
N PHE A 170 -5.78 11.91 20.42
CA PHE A 170 -6.43 11.20 21.52
C PHE A 170 -6.69 12.10 22.73
N VAL A 171 -5.75 12.98 23.07
CA VAL A 171 -5.95 13.99 24.12
C VAL A 171 -7.08 14.95 23.74
N SER A 172 -7.08 15.43 22.51
CA SER A 172 -8.10 16.36 22.02
C SER A 172 -9.51 15.73 22.01
N VAL A 173 -9.62 14.47 21.57
CA VAL A 173 -10.88 13.72 21.56
C VAL A 173 -11.34 13.39 22.99
N SER A 174 -10.43 12.98 23.87
CA SER A 174 -10.72 12.76 25.30
C SER A 174 -11.29 14.03 25.94
N ASP A 175 -10.68 15.19 25.70
CA ASP A 175 -11.15 16.48 26.23
C ASP A 175 -12.53 16.88 25.67
N LEU A 176 -12.81 16.54 24.40
CA LEU A 176 -14.12 16.77 23.80
C LEU A 176 -15.17 15.84 24.44
N LEU A 177 -14.89 14.53 24.54
CA LEU A 177 -15.80 13.54 25.12
C LEU A 177 -16.13 13.85 26.58
N ASN A 178 -15.16 14.32 27.37
CA ASN A 178 -15.39 14.74 28.77
C ASN A 178 -16.33 15.95 28.89
N LYS A 179 -16.54 16.71 27.81
CA LYS A 179 -17.47 17.84 27.76
C LYS A 179 -18.83 17.46 27.18
N VAL A 180 -18.95 16.29 26.56
CA VAL A 180 -20.24 15.78 26.07
C VAL A 180 -21.07 15.37 27.27
N THR A 181 -22.01 16.21 27.64
CA THR A 181 -23.06 15.87 28.61
C THR A 181 -24.19 15.19 27.85
N ILE A 182 -24.50 13.94 28.21
CA ILE A 182 -25.66 13.26 27.67
C ILE A 182 -26.92 13.91 28.29
N TRP A 183 -28.04 13.89 27.55
CA TRP A 183 -29.33 14.36 28.05
C TRP A 183 -29.63 13.79 29.44
N PRO A 184 -30.24 14.57 30.37
CA PRO A 184 -30.33 14.20 31.79
C PRO A 184 -30.92 12.80 32.07
N TRP A 185 -31.88 12.35 31.25
CA TRP A 185 -32.55 11.06 31.38
C TRP A 185 -31.73 9.87 30.85
N LEU A 186 -30.65 10.13 30.12
CA LEU A 186 -29.65 9.16 29.66
C LEU A 186 -28.31 9.29 30.41
N SER A 187 -28.25 10.06 31.50
CA SER A 187 -27.02 10.25 32.30
C SER A 187 -26.41 8.94 32.82
N TRP A 188 -27.21 7.89 32.98
CA TRP A 188 -26.69 6.55 33.30
C TRP A 188 -25.79 5.96 32.20
N LEU A 189 -25.74 6.55 31.00
CA LEU A 189 -24.81 6.22 29.92
C LEU A 189 -23.54 7.09 29.90
N ASP A 190 -23.40 8.07 30.79
CA ASP A 190 -22.22 8.98 30.80
C ASP A 190 -20.91 8.21 31.02
N TRP A 191 -20.96 7.02 31.61
CA TRP A 191 -19.79 6.15 31.76
C TRP A 191 -19.21 5.69 30.41
N VAL A 192 -20.01 5.66 29.33
CA VAL A 192 -19.54 5.24 28.00
C VAL A 192 -18.54 6.25 27.41
N PRO A 193 -18.90 7.54 27.19
CA PRO A 193 -17.94 8.51 26.69
C PRO A 193 -16.78 8.74 27.67
N GLN A 194 -17.02 8.69 29.00
CA GLN A 194 -15.97 8.80 30.01
C GLN A 194 -15.00 7.63 29.97
N GLY A 195 -15.49 6.40 29.79
CA GLY A 195 -14.66 5.19 29.63
C GLY A 195 -13.81 5.25 28.36
N ILE A 196 -14.36 5.72 27.25
CA ILE A 196 -13.62 5.94 25.99
C ILE A 196 -12.56 7.03 26.20
N ALA A 197 -12.92 8.17 26.80
CA ALA A 197 -12.01 9.27 27.09
C ALA A 197 -10.83 8.81 27.97
N TRP A 198 -11.12 8.07 29.05
CA TRP A 198 -10.10 7.47 29.90
C TRP A 198 -9.17 6.54 29.12
N GLY A 199 -9.71 5.62 28.31
CA GLY A 199 -8.91 4.70 27.49
C GLY A 199 -8.01 5.44 26.50
N LEU A 200 -8.53 6.46 25.82
CA LEU A 200 -7.76 7.33 24.91
C LEU A 200 -6.68 8.11 25.65
N ALA A 201 -6.95 8.61 26.86
CA ALA A 201 -5.97 9.30 27.69
C ALA A 201 -4.83 8.36 28.15
N GLN A 202 -5.14 7.12 28.52
CA GLN A 202 -4.13 6.10 28.84
C GLN A 202 -3.28 5.77 27.62
N LEU A 203 -3.92 5.58 26.45
CA LEU A 203 -3.21 5.32 25.19
C LEU A 203 -2.32 6.51 24.81
N ALA A 204 -2.82 7.75 24.95
CA ALA A 204 -2.04 8.94 24.72
C ALA A 204 -0.86 9.06 25.67
N THR A 205 -1.02 8.67 26.94
CA THR A 205 0.06 8.69 27.94
C THR A 205 1.10 7.61 27.64
N ALA A 206 0.67 6.41 27.23
CA ALA A 206 1.57 5.34 26.80
C ALA A 206 2.32 5.70 25.50
N LEU A 207 1.67 6.43 24.60
CA LEU A 207 2.24 6.89 23.34
C LEU A 207 3.04 8.20 23.46
N ARG A 208 2.82 9.00 24.51
CA ARG A 208 3.61 10.19 24.85
C ARG A 208 4.94 9.68 25.40
N PRO A 209 6.00 9.66 24.59
CA PRO A 209 7.27 9.25 25.11
C PRO A 209 7.73 10.40 26.00
N ASN A 210 8.42 10.09 27.09
CA ASN A 210 9.12 11.11 27.86
C ASN A 210 9.91 12.04 26.90
N GLN A 211 10.14 13.29 27.29
CA GLN A 211 10.70 14.37 26.45
C GLN A 211 11.91 14.08 25.52
N PRO A 212 12.75 13.02 25.63
CA PRO A 212 13.68 12.65 24.54
C PRO A 212 13.06 12.46 23.15
N TYR A 213 11.75 12.31 22.98
CA TYR A 213 11.12 12.06 21.67
C TYR A 213 11.41 13.12 20.61
N THR A 214 11.20 14.39 20.93
CA THR A 214 11.46 15.49 19.99
C THR A 214 12.95 15.51 19.62
N GLY A 215 13.82 15.23 20.59
CA GLY A 215 15.26 15.06 20.37
C GLY A 215 15.59 13.89 19.45
N ILE A 216 14.96 12.73 19.63
CA ILE A 216 15.14 11.55 18.77
C ILE A 216 14.66 11.85 17.35
N MET A 217 13.51 12.52 17.18
CA MET A 217 12.99 12.86 15.86
C MET A 217 13.86 13.89 15.15
N ILE A 218 14.31 14.92 15.86
CA ILE A 218 15.29 15.87 15.33
C ILE A 218 16.58 15.13 14.97
N ALA A 219 17.06 14.21 15.81
CA ALA A 219 18.26 13.42 15.54
C ALA A 219 18.08 12.51 14.31
N VAL A 220 16.98 11.78 14.18
CA VAL A 220 16.68 10.91 13.02
C VAL A 220 16.53 11.75 11.75
N ALA A 221 15.82 12.87 11.80
CA ALA A 221 15.68 13.78 10.67
C ALA A 221 17.04 14.37 10.27
N THR A 222 17.85 14.78 11.25
CA THR A 222 19.20 15.33 11.03
C THR A 222 20.15 14.27 10.48
N ILE A 223 20.18 13.06 11.04
CA ILE A 223 20.99 11.95 10.55
C ILE A 223 20.55 11.56 9.14
N SER A 224 19.25 11.50 8.86
CA SER A 224 18.72 11.20 7.53
C SER A 224 19.12 12.28 6.53
N LEU A 225 19.03 13.56 6.91
CA LEU A 225 19.44 14.69 6.09
C LEU A 225 20.96 14.68 5.85
N VAL A 226 21.77 14.47 6.88
CA VAL A 226 23.23 14.37 6.79
C VAL A 226 23.63 13.17 5.93
N ALA A 227 22.99 12.01 6.08
CA ALA A 227 23.23 10.84 5.24
C ALA A 227 22.86 11.11 3.78
N LEU A 228 21.75 11.83 3.54
CA LEU A 228 21.33 12.26 2.20
C LEU A 228 22.36 13.21 1.58
N VAL A 229 22.83 14.21 2.35
CA VAL A 229 23.81 15.22 1.95
C VAL A 229 25.19 14.59 1.70
N TYR A 230 25.71 13.81 2.65
CA TYR A 230 26.98 13.07 2.50
C TYR A 230 26.94 12.17 1.25
N ARG A 231 25.83 11.48 1.02
CA ARG A 231 25.66 10.64 -0.16
C ARG A 231 25.48 11.43 -1.45
N SER A 232 25.01 12.67 -1.36
CA SER A 232 25.03 13.63 -2.47
C SER A 232 26.45 14.06 -2.84
N PHE A 233 27.37 14.13 -1.85
CA PHE A 233 28.77 14.50 -2.04
C PHE A 233 29.70 13.37 -2.49
N GLU A 234 29.35 12.10 -2.28
CA GLU A 234 30.11 10.99 -2.88
C GLU A 234 30.19 11.20 -4.40
N ARG A 235 31.42 11.49 -4.86
CA ARG A 235 31.72 12.07 -6.18
C ARG A 235 30.92 11.41 -7.31
N PRO A 236 30.52 12.18 -8.33
CA PRO A 236 30.01 11.61 -9.57
C PRO A 236 30.98 10.51 -10.00
N ALA A 237 30.46 9.30 -10.23
CA ALA A 237 31.21 8.34 -11.01
C ALA A 237 31.56 9.06 -12.32
N ALA A 238 32.82 9.01 -12.75
CA ALA A 238 33.24 9.73 -13.95
C ALA A 238 32.27 9.43 -15.11
N GLY A 239 31.58 10.46 -15.61
CA GLY A 239 30.58 10.34 -16.68
C GLY A 239 29.14 9.98 -16.27
N GLY A 240 28.82 9.85 -14.99
CA GLY A 240 27.47 9.51 -14.53
C GLY A 240 26.55 10.70 -14.23
N PRO A 241 25.22 10.54 -14.36
CA PRO A 241 24.25 11.60 -14.06
C PRO A 241 24.37 12.07 -12.60
N VAL A 242 24.18 13.38 -12.39
CA VAL A 242 24.27 14.04 -11.08
C VAL A 242 23.33 13.35 -10.10
N ARG A 243 23.84 12.98 -8.92
CA ARG A 243 23.12 12.12 -7.95
C ARG A 243 21.80 12.75 -7.49
N PHE A 244 21.76 14.05 -7.23
CA PHE A 244 20.57 14.76 -6.78
C PHE A 244 20.45 16.09 -7.52
N SER A 245 19.38 16.25 -8.31
CA SER A 245 18.96 17.56 -8.78
C SER A 245 18.29 18.29 -7.62
N LEU A 246 18.64 19.55 -7.36
CA LEU A 246 17.97 20.37 -6.33
C LEU A 246 16.43 20.30 -6.42
N PRO A 247 15.79 20.31 -7.60
CA PRO A 247 14.34 20.14 -7.71
C PRO A 247 13.81 18.82 -7.14
N ALA A 248 14.58 17.74 -7.22
CA ALA A 248 14.21 16.43 -6.68
C ALA A 248 14.32 16.38 -5.15
N LEU A 249 15.34 17.04 -4.61
CA LEU A 249 15.47 17.21 -3.17
C LEU A 249 14.30 18.04 -2.64
N LEU A 250 14.02 19.17 -3.28
CA LEU A 250 12.91 20.04 -2.92
C LEU A 250 11.56 19.32 -3.08
N SER A 251 11.37 18.49 -4.11
CA SER A 251 10.14 17.70 -4.24
C SER A 251 10.01 16.63 -3.15
N LEU A 252 11.12 16.00 -2.74
CA LEU A 252 11.11 15.03 -1.65
C LEU A 252 10.82 15.70 -0.30
N VAL A 253 11.45 16.84 -0.03
CA VAL A 253 11.18 17.65 1.17
C VAL A 253 9.73 18.14 1.14
N GLY A 254 9.25 18.66 0.00
CA GLY A 254 7.88 19.09 -0.18
C GLY A 254 6.87 17.96 0.04
N ALA A 255 7.11 16.77 -0.55
CA ALA A 255 6.28 15.59 -0.34
C ALA A 255 6.30 15.11 1.11
N GLY A 256 7.46 15.17 1.78
CA GLY A 256 7.61 14.86 3.20
C GLY A 256 6.84 15.84 4.08
N VAL A 257 6.93 17.14 3.80
CA VAL A 257 6.17 18.19 4.50
C VAL A 257 4.67 18.00 4.29
N VAL A 258 4.21 17.77 3.05
CA VAL A 258 2.81 17.46 2.77
C VAL A 258 2.37 16.20 3.51
N GLY A 259 3.16 15.13 3.50
CA GLY A 259 2.87 13.90 4.25
C GLY A 259 2.74 14.16 5.75
N VAL A 260 3.67 14.90 6.35
CA VAL A 260 3.63 15.26 7.77
C VAL A 260 2.48 16.20 8.12
N LEU A 261 2.08 17.10 7.21
CA LEU A 261 0.96 18.03 7.43
C LEU A 261 -0.41 17.37 7.20
N THR A 262 -0.49 16.36 6.31
CA THR A 262 -1.70 15.61 5.99
C THR A 262 -1.92 14.39 6.88
N ALA A 263 -0.87 13.84 7.50
CA ALA A 263 -1.00 12.71 8.42
C ALA A 263 -1.87 13.02 9.67
N PRO A 264 -1.78 14.21 10.32
CA PRO A 264 -2.58 14.54 11.49
C PRO A 264 -4.10 14.49 11.28
N PRO A 265 -4.70 14.89 10.13
CA PRO A 265 -6.12 14.68 9.88
C PRO A 265 -6.46 13.27 9.38
N VAL A 266 -5.59 12.62 8.61
CA VAL A 266 -5.87 11.29 8.03
C VAL A 266 -5.88 10.20 9.10
N LEU A 267 -5.01 10.28 10.10
CA LEU A 267 -4.93 9.27 11.16
C LEU A 267 -6.20 9.21 12.05
N PRO A 268 -6.76 10.31 12.57
CA PRO A 268 -8.07 10.30 13.20
C PRO A 268 -9.14 9.76 12.26
N LEU A 269 -9.12 10.10 10.98
CA LEU A 269 -10.10 9.56 10.02
C LEU A 269 -9.99 8.04 9.90
N VAL A 270 -8.77 7.48 9.81
CA VAL A 270 -8.53 6.03 9.79
C VAL A 270 -9.00 5.39 11.10
N VAL A 271 -8.66 5.97 12.25
CA VAL A 271 -9.08 5.47 13.57
C VAL A 271 -10.60 5.50 13.71
N VAL A 272 -11.24 6.62 13.36
CA VAL A 272 -12.70 6.76 13.35
C VAL A 272 -13.30 5.71 12.44
N THR A 273 -12.78 5.53 11.22
CA THR A 273 -13.28 4.51 10.29
C THR A 273 -13.13 3.09 10.84
N MET A 274 -12.01 2.77 11.48
CA MET A 274 -11.79 1.48 12.14
C MET A 274 -12.75 1.27 13.31
N VAL A 275 -12.92 2.28 14.18
CA VAL A 275 -13.84 2.22 15.33
C VAL A 275 -15.28 2.09 14.85
N THR A 276 -15.70 2.86 13.85
CA THR A 276 -17.03 2.76 13.25
C THR A 276 -17.26 1.37 12.68
N ARG A 277 -16.31 0.82 11.91
CA ARG A 277 -16.43 -0.56 11.40
C ARG A 277 -16.50 -1.59 12.50
N PHE A 278 -15.73 -1.42 13.57
CA PHE A 278 -15.77 -2.31 14.73
C PHE A 278 -17.12 -2.25 15.46
N VAL A 279 -17.67 -1.05 15.67
CA VAL A 279 -18.98 -0.86 16.28
C VAL A 279 -20.08 -1.46 15.42
N LEU A 280 -20.06 -1.24 14.10
CA LEU A 280 -21.02 -1.84 13.18
C LEU A 280 -20.94 -3.38 13.22
N TRP A 281 -19.73 -3.93 13.22
CA TRP A 281 -19.54 -5.38 13.36
C TRP A 281 -20.08 -5.91 14.69
N LEU A 282 -19.87 -5.18 15.80
CA LEU A 282 -20.41 -5.56 17.11
C LEU A 282 -21.93 -5.52 17.14
N LEU A 283 -22.54 -4.51 16.51
CA LEU A 283 -23.99 -4.40 16.38
C LEU A 283 -24.56 -5.56 15.56
N ASP A 284 -23.95 -5.88 14.42
CA ASP A 284 -24.36 -7.02 13.59
C ASP A 284 -24.25 -8.33 14.38
N PHE A 285 -23.19 -8.50 15.17
CA PHE A 285 -23.00 -9.66 16.04
C PHE A 285 -24.11 -9.76 17.11
N VAL A 286 -24.45 -8.65 17.78
CA VAL A 286 -25.53 -8.62 18.79
C VAL A 286 -26.88 -8.92 18.13
N MET A 287 -27.18 -8.32 16.98
CA MET A 287 -28.41 -8.55 16.25
C MET A 287 -28.54 -10.01 15.81
N HIS A 288 -27.45 -10.63 15.37
CA HIS A 288 -27.41 -12.05 15.04
C HIS A 288 -27.72 -12.95 16.26
N TRP A 289 -27.17 -12.63 17.43
CA TRP A 289 -27.47 -13.37 18.66
C TRP A 289 -28.91 -13.21 19.13
N LEU A 290 -29.47 -12.00 19.01
CA LEU A 290 -30.87 -11.74 19.32
C LEU A 290 -31.80 -12.52 18.38
N ASP A 291 -31.47 -12.59 17.09
CA ASP A 291 -32.22 -13.40 16.12
C ASP A 291 -32.15 -14.90 16.46
N LEU A 292 -30.97 -15.41 16.81
CA LEU A 292 -30.80 -16.80 17.28
C LEU A 292 -31.57 -17.09 18.58
N ALA A 293 -31.63 -16.14 19.51
CA ALA A 293 -32.39 -16.29 20.75
C ALA A 293 -33.90 -16.24 20.47
N TRP A 294 -34.34 -15.30 19.63
CA TRP A 294 -35.73 -15.15 19.25
C TRP A 294 -36.27 -16.37 18.51
N THR A 295 -35.52 -16.89 17.54
CA THR A 295 -35.87 -18.13 16.83
C THR A 295 -35.97 -19.34 17.77
N LYS A 296 -35.14 -19.43 18.80
CA LYS A 296 -35.28 -20.46 19.85
C LYS A 296 -36.54 -20.26 20.69
N VAL A 297 -36.86 -19.04 21.07
CA VAL A 297 -38.10 -18.72 21.83
C VAL A 297 -39.33 -19.09 21.00
N LEU A 298 -39.37 -18.70 19.73
CA LEU A 298 -40.45 -19.08 18.82
C LEU A 298 -40.59 -20.60 18.70
N ARG A 299 -39.48 -21.35 18.57
CA ARG A 299 -39.53 -22.82 18.57
C ARG A 299 -40.06 -23.42 19.87
N LEU A 300 -39.82 -22.79 21.02
CA LEU A 300 -40.38 -23.24 22.30
C LEU A 300 -41.88 -22.95 22.41
N ILE A 301 -42.32 -21.82 21.85
CA ILE A 301 -43.74 -21.46 21.77
C ILE A 301 -44.47 -22.42 20.80
N ASP A 302 -43.91 -22.66 19.62
CA ASP A 302 -44.49 -23.53 18.60
C ASP A 302 -44.40 -25.03 18.98
N GLY A 303 -43.33 -25.42 19.69
CA GLY A 303 -43.13 -26.78 20.20
C GLY A 303 -44.08 -27.17 21.34
N ALA A 304 -44.85 -26.22 21.88
CA ALA A 304 -45.94 -26.51 22.83
C ALA A 304 -47.22 -27.00 22.11
N THR A 305 -47.28 -26.92 20.79
CA THR A 305 -48.31 -27.57 19.98
C THR A 305 -47.74 -28.83 19.35
N PRO A 306 -48.05 -30.04 19.85
CA PRO A 306 -47.74 -31.27 19.14
C PRO A 306 -48.60 -31.30 17.86
N SER A 307 -48.06 -30.76 16.77
CA SER A 307 -48.61 -30.95 15.45
C SER A 307 -48.37 -32.40 15.04
N ASN A 308 -49.27 -33.30 15.45
CA ASN A 308 -49.49 -34.59 14.79
C ASN A 308 -50.06 -34.34 13.38
N VAL A 309 -49.35 -33.57 12.56
CA VAL A 309 -49.62 -33.46 11.13
C VAL A 309 -48.88 -34.62 10.51
N THR A 310 -49.62 -35.73 10.38
CA THR A 310 -49.24 -36.84 9.51
C THR A 310 -49.02 -36.28 8.11
N VAL A 311 -47.75 -36.19 7.69
CA VAL A 311 -47.42 -35.91 6.30
C VAL A 311 -47.94 -37.09 5.49
N PRO A 312 -48.87 -36.87 4.53
CA PRO A 312 -49.35 -37.96 3.69
C PRO A 312 -48.16 -38.54 2.90
N GLU A 313 -47.96 -39.85 3.04
CA GLU A 313 -47.09 -40.65 2.17
C GLU A 313 -47.47 -40.38 0.71
N GLY A 314 -46.73 -39.52 0.01
CA GLY A 314 -46.97 -39.25 -1.42
C GLY A 314 -46.64 -37.85 -1.93
N ALA A 315 -46.32 -36.87 -1.08
CA ALA A 315 -45.94 -35.54 -1.55
C ALA A 315 -44.51 -35.57 -2.15
N MET A 316 -44.43 -35.56 -3.49
CA MET A 316 -43.18 -35.41 -4.24
C MET A 316 -42.43 -34.14 -3.81
N LEU A 317 -41.16 -34.31 -3.42
CA LEU A 317 -40.26 -33.20 -3.10
C LEU A 317 -40.11 -32.26 -4.30
N PRO A 318 -40.32 -30.95 -4.16
CA PRO A 318 -40.02 -30.00 -5.23
C PRO A 318 -38.51 -30.01 -5.53
N ALA A 319 -38.18 -29.97 -6.82
CA ALA A 319 -36.81 -30.01 -7.31
C ALA A 319 -35.93 -28.93 -6.66
N ALA A 320 -34.72 -29.33 -6.26
CA ALA A 320 -33.75 -28.45 -5.61
C ALA A 320 -33.46 -27.20 -6.46
N VAL A 321 -33.68 -26.03 -5.87
CA VAL A 321 -33.30 -24.75 -6.48
C VAL A 321 -31.77 -24.65 -6.48
N PRO A 322 -31.13 -24.38 -7.63
CA PRO A 322 -29.67 -24.28 -7.72
C PRO A 322 -29.14 -23.09 -6.89
N PRO A 323 -27.93 -23.20 -6.31
CA PRO A 323 -27.35 -22.13 -5.51
C PRO A 323 -27.08 -20.88 -6.37
N PHE A 324 -27.46 -19.72 -5.84
CA PHE A 324 -27.19 -18.41 -6.43
C PHE A 324 -25.67 -18.19 -6.60
N PRO A 325 -25.21 -17.61 -7.73
CA PRO A 325 -23.82 -17.26 -7.94
C PRO A 325 -23.44 -16.03 -7.11
N GLY A 326 -22.97 -16.26 -5.88
CA GLY A 326 -22.43 -15.22 -5.02
C GLY A 326 -21.01 -14.82 -5.45
N PHE A 327 -20.86 -13.58 -5.91
CA PHE A 327 -19.60 -12.85 -6.01
C PHE A 327 -18.94 -12.76 -4.62
N PHE A 328 -17.77 -13.38 -4.45
CA PHE A 328 -16.52 -12.83 -3.88
C PHE A 328 -15.55 -14.01 -3.66
N PRO A 329 -14.28 -13.91 -4.08
CA PRO A 329 -13.27 -14.89 -3.67
C PRO A 329 -12.99 -14.72 -2.17
N THR A 330 -13.01 -15.82 -1.44
CA THR A 330 -12.49 -15.91 -0.06
C THR A 330 -10.97 -15.67 -0.06
N PRO A 331 -10.43 -15.03 0.99
CA PRO A 331 -9.00 -14.74 1.12
C PRO A 331 -8.12 -15.98 1.20
#